data_AF-A0A3D2RJG8-F1
#
_entry.id   AF-A0A3D2RJG8-F1
#
_cell.length_a   1.000
_cell.length_b   1.000
_cell.length_c   1.000
_cell.angle_alpha   90.00
_cell.angle_beta   90.00
_cell.angle_gamma   90.00
#
_symmetry.space_group_name_H-M   'P 1'
#
loop_
_entity.id
_entity.type
_entity.pdbx_description
1 polymer ?
#
loop_
_entity_poly.entity_id
_entity_poly.type
_entity_poly.pdbx_seq_one_letter_code
_entity_poly.pdbx_strand_id
1 'polypeptide(L)'
;MGPIRFVVGSHRYSNLGGTHISDESAQFFDDFILEEGLQVHQVHHMAAGDCSFHLGWTVHGASPNRSKVTREAMIVTYYPDGTRVDELSNPSRIGDAEKFLGGRSEGDLADSELNTIVYRTP
;
A
#
# COMPACT_ATOMS: atom_id res chain seq x y z
N MET A 1 16.89 -3.57 -10.10
CA MET A 1 15.48 -3.97 -9.95
C MET A 1 14.71 -3.09 -8.97
N GLY A 2 15.29 -2.60 -7.87
CA GLY A 2 14.56 -1.70 -6.96
C GLY A 2 13.62 -2.47 -6.02
N PRO A 3 14.16 -3.32 -5.12
CA PRO A 3 13.33 -4.09 -4.20
C PRO A 3 12.61 -3.19 -3.18
N ILE A 4 11.51 -3.71 -2.64
CA ILE A 4 10.73 -3.05 -1.60
C ILE A 4 11.51 -2.99 -0.28
N ARG A 5 11.25 -1.96 0.53
CA ARG A 5 11.75 -1.78 1.89
C ARG A 5 10.59 -1.44 2.83
N PHE A 6 10.70 -1.83 4.08
CA PHE A 6 9.65 -1.65 5.09
C PHE A 6 10.22 -1.02 6.36
N VAL A 7 9.45 -0.19 7.04
CA VAL A 7 9.81 0.34 8.36
C VAL A 7 9.23 -0.58 9.43
N VAL A 8 10.10 -1.23 10.21
CA VAL A 8 9.72 -2.22 11.22
C VAL A 8 8.86 -1.56 12.30
N GLY A 9 7.69 -2.13 12.57
CA GLY A 9 6.78 -1.63 13.62
C GLY A 9 5.93 -0.41 13.25
N SER A 10 6.16 0.23 12.11
CA SER A 10 5.48 1.47 11.69
C SER A 10 3.95 1.38 11.62
N HIS A 11 3.39 0.21 11.35
CA HIS A 11 1.94 -0.03 11.36
C HIS A 11 1.22 0.34 12.66
N ARG A 12 1.96 0.48 13.77
CA ARG A 12 1.41 0.88 15.08
C ARG A 12 1.16 2.39 15.20
N TYR A 13 1.73 3.19 14.31
CA TYR A 13 1.57 4.64 14.29
C TYR A 13 0.27 5.09 13.59
N SER A 14 -0.54 4.14 13.11
CA SER A 14 -1.81 4.40 12.43
C SER A 14 -1.63 5.28 11.19
N ASN A 15 -2.64 6.08 10.84
CA ASN A 15 -2.55 7.02 9.72
C ASN A 15 -1.60 8.17 10.09
N LEU A 16 -0.37 8.10 9.57
CA LEU A 16 0.65 9.15 9.72
C LEU A 16 0.38 10.40 8.86
N GLY A 17 -0.72 10.41 8.12
CA GLY A 17 -0.91 11.35 7.03
C GLY A 17 0.02 11.04 5.87
N GLY A 18 -0.27 11.67 4.74
CA GLY A 18 0.51 11.49 3.53
C GLY A 18 -0.20 12.18 2.38
N THR A 19 0.55 13.04 1.69
CA THR A 19 0.11 13.56 0.40
C THR A 19 0.26 12.47 -0.67
N HIS A 20 -0.13 12.80 -1.90
CA HIS A 20 0.20 11.98 -3.07
C HIS A 20 1.70 11.65 -3.11
N ILE A 21 2.04 10.53 -3.77
CA ILE A 21 3.43 10.09 -3.96
C ILE A 21 4.23 11.21 -4.62
N SER A 22 5.14 11.80 -3.85
CA SER A 22 5.97 12.93 -4.25
C SER A 22 7.30 12.95 -3.47
N ASP A 23 8.23 13.81 -3.90
CA ASP A 23 9.51 14.00 -3.19
C ASP A 23 9.29 14.56 -1.77
N GLU A 24 8.27 15.41 -1.59
CA GLU A 24 7.91 15.94 -0.27
C GLU A 24 7.38 14.84 0.65
N SER A 25 6.55 13.94 0.13
CA SER A 25 6.07 12.78 0.91
C SER A 25 7.21 11.85 1.29
N ALA A 26 8.19 11.66 0.41
CA ALA A 26 9.37 10.84 0.69
C ALA A 26 10.23 11.47 1.79
N GLN A 27 10.48 12.78 1.71
CA GLN A 27 11.23 13.52 2.73
C GLN A 27 10.52 13.45 4.09
N PHE A 28 9.21 13.66 4.14
CA PHE A 28 8.43 13.55 5.38
C PHE A 28 8.62 12.19 6.07
N PHE A 29 8.54 11.09 5.32
CA PHE A 29 8.75 9.76 5.90
C PHE A 29 10.20 9.50 6.28
N ASP A 30 11.18 9.99 5.52
CA ASP A 30 12.59 9.89 5.88
C ASP A 30 12.88 10.63 7.20
N ASP A 31 12.33 11.83 7.39
CA ASP A 31 12.44 12.60 8.63
C ASP A 31 11.76 11.88 9.81
N PHE A 32 10.52 11.40 9.62
CA PHE A 32 9.78 10.62 10.61
C PHE A 32 10.56 9.38 11.07
N ILE A 33 11.16 8.62 10.13
CA ILE A 33 11.94 7.43 10.45
C ILE A 33 13.17 7.80 11.30
N LEU A 34 13.83 8.91 10.98
CA LEU A 34 15.01 9.39 11.71
C LEU A 34 14.65 9.87 13.12
N GLU A 35 13.60 10.68 13.25
CA GLU A 35 13.15 11.25 14.53
C GLU A 35 12.69 10.17 15.52
N GLU A 36 11.93 9.19 15.02
CA GLU A 36 11.43 8.07 15.84
C GLU A 36 12.46 6.96 16.04
N GLY A 37 13.63 7.04 15.40
CA GLY A 37 14.68 6.03 15.48
C GLY A 37 14.25 4.66 14.95
N LEU A 38 13.38 4.63 13.93
CA LEU A 38 12.79 3.40 13.42
C LEU A 38 13.74 2.64 12.49
N GLN A 39 13.68 1.31 12.57
CA GLN A 39 14.50 0.45 11.73
C GLN A 39 13.87 0.26 10.35
N VAL A 40 14.64 0.52 9.30
CA VAL A 40 14.29 0.14 7.93
C VAL A 40 14.80 -1.26 7.62
N HIS A 41 13.90 -2.17 7.27
CA HIS A 41 14.22 -3.49 6.73
C HIS A 41 14.26 -3.44 5.21
N GLN A 42 15.44 -3.70 4.64
CA GLN A 42 15.64 -3.78 3.20
C GLN A 42 15.47 -5.22 2.71
N VAL A 43 14.56 -5.45 1.77
CA VAL A 43 14.52 -6.73 1.05
C VAL A 43 15.69 -6.75 0.07
N HIS A 44 16.56 -7.76 0.19
CA HIS A 44 17.77 -7.87 -0.63
C HIS A 44 17.54 -8.59 -1.96
N HIS A 45 16.69 -9.62 -1.95
CA HIS A 45 16.41 -10.43 -3.12
C HIS A 45 14.97 -10.95 -3.10
N MET A 46 14.36 -10.98 -4.28
CA MET A 46 13.08 -11.65 -4.54
C MET A 46 13.21 -12.34 -5.89
N ALA A 47 12.92 -13.64 -5.94
CA ALA A 47 12.77 -14.40 -7.17
C ALA A 47 11.37 -14.19 -7.76
N ALA A 48 11.19 -14.51 -9.03
CA ALA A 48 9.85 -14.56 -9.62
C ALA A 48 9.00 -15.59 -8.88
N GLY A 49 7.83 -15.18 -8.40
CA GLY A 49 6.95 -15.99 -7.57
C GLY A 49 7.05 -15.72 -6.06
N ASP A 50 8.11 -15.04 -5.60
CA ASP A 50 8.17 -14.58 -4.21
C ASP A 50 7.17 -13.46 -3.94
N CYS A 51 6.62 -13.42 -2.73
CA CYS A 51 5.73 -12.35 -2.29
C CYS A 51 6.11 -11.85 -0.89
N SER A 52 5.68 -10.63 -0.59
CA SER A 52 5.70 -10.08 0.75
C SER A 52 4.30 -9.61 1.14
N PHE A 53 4.02 -9.63 2.43
CA PHE A 53 2.77 -9.11 3.00
C PHE A 53 3.12 -8.00 3.98
N HIS A 54 2.33 -6.93 3.96
CA HIS A 54 2.46 -5.82 4.90
C HIS A 54 1.07 -5.33 5.30
N LEU A 55 0.98 -4.78 6.52
CA LEU A 55 -0.27 -4.21 7.05
C LEU A 55 -0.52 -2.83 6.43
N GLY A 56 -1.78 -2.40 6.34
CA GLY A 56 -2.17 -1.16 5.63
C GLY A 56 -1.44 0.11 6.09
N TRP A 57 -1.05 0.20 7.38
CA TRP A 57 -0.29 1.34 7.92
C TRP A 57 1.23 1.13 7.95
N THR A 58 1.75 0.07 7.35
CA THR A 58 3.21 -0.14 7.28
C THR A 58 3.82 0.86 6.32
N VAL A 59 4.68 1.74 6.83
CA VAL A 59 5.49 2.62 5.97
C VAL A 59 6.42 1.74 5.13
N HIS A 60 6.35 1.91 3.82
CA HIS A 60 7.12 1.14 2.85
C HIS A 60 7.46 1.99 1.63
N GLY A 61 8.46 1.54 0.89
CA GLY A 61 8.89 2.18 -0.35
C GLY A 61 9.73 1.24 -1.19
N ALA A 62 10.21 1.70 -2.34
CA ALA A 62 11.11 0.92 -3.17
C ALA A 62 12.30 1.75 -3.62
N SER A 63 13.48 1.13 -3.70
CA SER A 63 14.65 1.79 -4.28
C SER A 63 14.50 1.97 -5.80
N PRO A 64 15.21 2.91 -6.43
CA PRO A 64 15.21 3.06 -7.88
C PRO A 64 15.66 1.80 -8.62
N ASN A 65 15.02 1.48 -9.75
CA ASN A 65 15.49 0.42 -10.63
C ASN A 65 16.69 0.90 -11.47
N ARG A 66 17.91 0.58 -11.03
CA ARG A 66 19.17 0.91 -11.73
C ARG A 66 19.59 -0.12 -12.81
N SER A 67 18.74 -1.08 -13.15
CA SER A 67 19.06 -2.11 -14.15
C SER A 67 18.51 -1.74 -15.53
N LYS A 68 18.85 -2.55 -16.54
CA LYS A 68 18.31 -2.41 -17.91
C LYS A 68 17.00 -3.19 -18.14
N VAL A 69 16.46 -3.83 -17.11
CA VAL A 69 15.28 -4.70 -17.19
C VAL A 69 14.14 -4.07 -16.39
N THR A 70 12.93 -4.05 -16.98
CA THR A 70 11.72 -3.57 -16.31
C THR A 70 11.40 -4.44 -15.09
N ARG A 71 11.10 -3.81 -13.95
CA ARG A 71 10.58 -4.52 -12.76
C ARG A 71 9.07 -4.65 -12.90
N GLU A 72 8.60 -5.88 -13.04
CA GLU A 72 7.18 -6.21 -13.05
C GLU A 72 6.77 -6.73 -11.66
N ALA A 73 5.63 -6.27 -11.16
CA ALA A 73 5.06 -6.70 -9.88
C ALA A 73 3.53 -6.61 -9.94
N MET A 74 2.87 -7.45 -9.14
CA MET A 74 1.43 -7.40 -8.91
C MET A 74 1.16 -7.06 -7.45
N ILE A 75 0.19 -6.20 -7.22
CA ILE A 75 -0.26 -5.82 -5.87
C ILE A 75 -1.68 -6.35 -5.71
N VAL A 76 -1.94 -6.99 -4.57
CA VAL A 76 -3.26 -7.44 -4.16
C VAL A 76 -3.54 -6.88 -2.78
N THR A 77 -4.63 -6.13 -2.65
CA THR A 77 -5.07 -5.54 -1.38
C THR A 77 -6.21 -6.38 -0.82
N TYR A 78 -6.02 -6.90 0.39
CA TYR A 78 -7.05 -7.59 1.16
C TYR A 78 -7.61 -6.66 2.22
N TYR A 79 -8.92 -6.69 2.42
CA TYR A 79 -9.62 -5.95 3.45
C TYR A 79 -10.77 -6.78 4.05
N PRO A 80 -11.23 -6.46 5.26
CA PRO A 80 -12.32 -7.20 5.91
C PRO A 80 -13.63 -7.19 5.11
N ASP A 81 -14.37 -8.30 5.13
CA ASP A 81 -15.74 -8.33 4.63
C ASP A 81 -16.61 -7.32 5.39
N GLY A 82 -17.50 -6.63 4.68
CA GLY A 82 -18.31 -5.53 5.22
C GLY A 82 -17.60 -4.18 5.36
N THR A 83 -16.36 -4.03 4.87
CA THR A 83 -15.71 -2.71 4.75
C THR A 83 -16.54 -1.76 3.88
N ARG A 84 -16.62 -0.49 4.30
CA ARG A 84 -17.23 0.59 3.53
C ARG A 84 -16.18 1.43 2.83
N VAL A 85 -16.55 1.96 1.67
CA VAL A 85 -15.74 2.95 0.95
C VAL A 85 -15.64 4.20 1.82
N ASP A 86 -14.40 4.58 2.12
CA ASP A 86 -14.08 5.78 2.89
C ASP A 86 -14.17 7.03 2.01
N GLU A 87 -14.00 8.22 2.59
CA GLU A 87 -14.17 9.51 1.89
C GLU A 87 -13.37 9.55 0.58
N LEU A 88 -14.00 9.92 -0.54
CA LEU A 88 -13.33 10.04 -1.84
C LEU A 88 -12.64 11.41 -2.00
N SER A 89 -11.83 11.78 -1.01
CA SER A 89 -11.33 13.12 -0.76
C SER A 89 -10.35 13.69 -1.79
N ASN A 90 -9.88 12.89 -2.75
CA ASN A 90 -8.97 13.34 -3.80
C ASN A 90 -9.09 12.52 -5.10
N PRO A 91 -8.56 13.01 -6.23
CA PRO A 91 -8.67 12.34 -7.52
C PRO A 91 -8.09 10.92 -7.56
N SER A 92 -7.05 10.63 -6.78
CA SER A 92 -6.49 9.27 -6.70
C SER A 92 -7.48 8.30 -6.05
N ARG A 93 -8.13 8.71 -4.96
CA ARG A 93 -9.14 7.89 -4.27
C ARG A 93 -10.38 7.67 -5.13
N ILE A 94 -10.82 8.70 -5.86
CA ILE A 94 -11.92 8.58 -6.84
C ILE A 94 -11.54 7.56 -7.92
N GLY A 95 -10.35 7.70 -8.52
CA GLY A 95 -9.87 6.78 -9.55
C GLY A 95 -9.69 5.35 -9.04
N ASP A 96 -9.23 5.17 -7.81
CA ASP A 96 -9.11 3.85 -7.18
C ASP A 96 -10.49 3.21 -6.95
N ALA A 97 -11.49 3.98 -6.51
CA ALA A 97 -12.85 3.49 -6.36
C ALA A 97 -13.47 3.07 -7.69
N GLU A 98 -13.31 3.89 -8.74
CA GLU A 98 -13.75 3.56 -10.11
C GLU A 98 -13.09 2.27 -10.62
N LYS A 99 -11.78 2.13 -10.42
CA LYS A 99 -10.98 1.05 -11.03
C LYS A 99 -11.03 -0.26 -10.24
N PHE A 100 -10.98 -0.20 -8.92
CA PHE A 100 -10.77 -1.37 -8.07
C PHE A 100 -11.98 -1.72 -7.19
N LEU A 101 -12.91 -0.78 -7.01
CA LEU A 101 -14.13 -0.98 -6.23
C LEU A 101 -15.38 -0.94 -7.12
N GLY A 102 -15.24 -1.04 -8.43
CA GLY A 102 -16.38 -1.08 -9.37
C GLY A 102 -17.23 0.20 -9.38
N GLY A 103 -16.63 1.36 -9.08
CA GLY A 103 -17.33 2.64 -9.05
C GLY A 103 -18.23 2.85 -7.84
N ARG A 104 -18.01 2.12 -6.74
CA ARG A 104 -18.72 2.33 -5.47
C ARG A 104 -18.49 3.76 -4.95
N SER A 105 -19.55 4.36 -4.42
CA SER A 105 -19.54 5.70 -3.85
C SER A 105 -19.05 5.67 -2.41
N GLU A 106 -18.68 6.83 -1.86
CA GLU A 106 -18.42 7.00 -0.44
C GLU A 106 -19.56 6.44 0.41
N GLY A 107 -19.22 5.69 1.45
CA GLY A 107 -20.16 5.07 2.38
C GLY A 107 -20.78 3.76 1.87
N ASP A 108 -20.69 3.43 0.57
CA ASP A 108 -21.14 2.13 0.06
C ASP A 108 -20.32 0.98 0.64
N LEU A 109 -20.86 -0.24 0.57
CA LEU A 109 -20.04 -1.43 0.81
C LEU A 109 -19.02 -1.61 -0.33
N ALA A 110 -17.79 -1.96 0.03
CA ALA A 110 -16.72 -2.28 -0.91
C ALA A 110 -16.87 -3.74 -1.42
N ASP A 111 -18.03 -4.04 -2.01
CA ASP A 111 -18.50 -5.41 -2.33
C ASP A 111 -18.89 -5.57 -3.81
N SER A 112 -18.26 -4.81 -4.70
CA SER A 112 -18.54 -4.92 -6.14
C SER A 112 -18.21 -6.32 -6.67
N GLU A 113 -18.63 -6.64 -7.89
CA GLU A 113 -18.30 -7.92 -8.54
C GLU A 113 -16.79 -8.16 -8.68
N LEU A 114 -15.97 -7.10 -8.62
CA LEU A 114 -14.50 -7.19 -8.63
C LEU A 114 -13.92 -7.60 -7.26
N ASN A 115 -14.70 -7.48 -6.19
CA ASN A 115 -14.25 -7.61 -4.81
C ASN A 115 -14.85 -8.87 -4.16
N THR A 116 -14.30 -10.02 -4.53
CA THR A 116 -14.83 -11.32 -4.11
C THR A 116 -14.31 -11.76 -2.74
N ILE A 117 -15.10 -12.58 -2.05
CA ILE A 117 -14.68 -13.21 -0.80
C ILE A 117 -13.61 -14.26 -1.08
N VAL A 118 -12.44 -14.06 -0.48
CA VAL A 118 -11.28 -14.96 -0.63
C VAL A 118 -11.50 -16.31 0.06
N TYR A 119 -12.13 -16.30 1.23
CA TYR A 119 -12.38 -17.50 2.04
C TYR A 119 -13.56 -17.29 3.00
N ARG A 120 -14.36 -18.34 3.19
CA ARG A 120 -15.35 -18.44 4.28
C ARG A 120 -15.10 -19.74 5.03
N THR A 121 -15.07 -19.68 6.35
CA THR A 121 -15.15 -20.90 7.17
C THR A 121 -16.52 -21.54 6.99
N PRO A 122 -16.61 -22.88 6.86
CA PRO A 122 -17.87 -23.60 6.83
C PRO A 122 -18.77 -23.34 8.04
#